data_AF-A0A957HLM8-F1
#
_entry.id   AF-A0A957HLM8-F1
#
_cell.length_a   1.000
_cell.length_b   1.000
_cell.length_c   1.000
_cell.angle_alpha   90.00
_cell.angle_beta   90.00
_cell.angle_gamma   90.00
#
_symmetry.space_group_name_H-M   'P 1'
#
loop_
_entity.id
_entity.type
_entity.pdbx_description
1 polymer ?
#
loop_
_entity_poly.entity_id
_entity_poly.type
_entity_poly.pdbx_seq_one_letter_code
_entity_poly.pdbx_strand_id
1 'polypeptide(L)'
;MSSRVPKISSFTLTTHRLLVIIVFVAIFTMAVRVPADTDTWWHLSSGQYIVENLTIPTTDPFSYTKFGQPWIDHGWLAQIFWYGLYSLGGWALVALALATLVTTAFWFVWKQIEANVFIAALSMVLGAIVSSVVWAARPQMVTFLLVAITAYLLDRYKRHNGRLLPWLPLIMILWVNIHGGYAIG
;
A
#
# COMPACT_ATOMS: atom_id res chain seq x y z
N MET A 1 -39.79 -38.11 -9.99
CA MET A 1 -39.27 -36.79 -9.62
C MET A 1 -38.09 -36.97 -8.66
N SER A 2 -36.87 -36.85 -9.16
CA SER A 2 -35.64 -36.91 -8.34
C SER A 2 -35.28 -35.49 -7.91
N SER A 3 -35.53 -35.15 -6.65
CA SER A 3 -35.15 -33.87 -6.06
C SER A 3 -33.64 -33.84 -5.83
N ARG A 4 -32.90 -33.12 -6.69
CA ARG A 4 -31.49 -32.79 -6.43
C ARG A 4 -31.43 -31.79 -5.28
N VAL A 5 -31.06 -32.26 -4.09
CA VAL A 5 -30.69 -31.38 -2.98
C VAL A 5 -29.40 -30.64 -3.36
N PRO A 6 -29.35 -29.30 -3.31
CA PRO A 6 -28.13 -28.56 -3.62
C PRO A 6 -27.06 -28.83 -2.57
N LYS A 7 -25.87 -29.24 -3.00
CA LYS A 7 -24.68 -29.34 -2.12
C LYS A 7 -24.29 -27.93 -1.68
N ILE A 8 -24.65 -27.56 -0.46
CA ILE A 8 -24.08 -26.40 0.21
C ILE A 8 -22.60 -26.72 0.44
N SER A 9 -21.69 -26.04 -0.24
CA SER A 9 -20.25 -26.18 0.00
C SER A 9 -19.96 -25.66 1.41
N SER A 10 -19.82 -26.55 2.39
CA SER A 10 -19.37 -26.17 3.72
C SER A 10 -17.97 -25.58 3.60
N PHE A 11 -17.82 -24.29 3.89
CA PHE A 11 -16.51 -23.67 4.10
C PHE A 11 -15.85 -24.35 5.30
N THR A 12 -15.04 -25.37 5.07
CA THR A 12 -14.26 -25.99 6.15
C THR A 12 -13.08 -25.08 6.48
N LEU A 13 -13.06 -24.61 7.73
CA LEU A 13 -12.00 -23.78 8.28
C LEU A 13 -10.81 -24.68 8.63
N THR A 14 -9.90 -24.88 7.69
CA THR A 14 -8.67 -25.65 7.96
C THR A 14 -7.70 -24.80 8.78
N THR A 15 -6.81 -25.44 9.55
CA THR A 15 -5.77 -24.75 10.34
C THR A 15 -4.96 -23.77 9.49
N HIS A 16 -4.63 -24.15 8.25
CA HIS A 16 -3.97 -23.27 7.31
C HIS A 16 -4.80 -22.01 7.01
N ARG A 17 -6.07 -22.16 6.62
CA ARG A 17 -6.93 -21.02 6.28
C ARG A 17 -7.15 -20.12 7.49
N LEU A 18 -7.37 -20.71 8.65
CA LEU A 18 -7.52 -19.97 9.91
C LEU A 18 -6.27 -19.15 10.22
N LEU A 19 -5.07 -19.74 10.12
CA LEU A 19 -3.82 -19.03 10.40
C LEU A 19 -3.60 -17.87 9.43
N VAL A 20 -3.88 -18.06 8.13
CA VAL A 20 -3.80 -16.97 7.13
C VAL A 20 -4.76 -15.85 7.49
N ILE A 21 -6.02 -16.17 7.79
CA ILE A 21 -7.03 -15.16 8.19
C ILE A 21 -6.55 -14.41 9.43
N ILE A 22 -6.08 -15.11 10.46
CA ILE A 22 -5.59 -14.49 11.70
C ILE A 22 -4.44 -13.53 11.41
N VAL A 23 -3.44 -13.94 10.62
CA VAL A 23 -2.28 -13.09 10.30
C VAL A 23 -2.71 -11.82 9.55
N PHE A 24 -3.56 -11.95 8.53
CA PHE A 24 -3.97 -10.79 7.74
C PHE A 24 -4.93 -9.87 8.49
N VAL A 25 -5.83 -10.42 9.32
CA VAL A 25 -6.66 -9.61 10.23
C VAL A 25 -5.76 -8.89 11.24
N ALA A 26 -4.77 -9.56 11.83
CA ALA A 26 -3.83 -8.94 12.75
C ALA A 26 -3.07 -7.78 12.10
N ILE A 27 -2.48 -7.99 10.91
CA ILE A 27 -1.77 -6.95 10.16
C ILE A 27 -2.70 -5.77 9.85
N PHE A 28 -3.92 -6.04 9.37
CA PHE A 28 -4.90 -5.01 9.08
C PHE A 28 -5.23 -4.20 10.34
N THR A 29 -5.61 -4.87 11.43
CA THR A 29 -5.94 -4.19 12.70
C THR A 29 -4.78 -3.38 13.27
N MET A 30 -3.55 -3.85 13.12
CA MET A 30 -2.35 -3.14 13.56
C MET A 30 -2.08 -1.88 12.72
N ALA A 31 -2.47 -1.89 11.44
CA ALA A 31 -2.33 -0.77 10.52
C ALA A 31 -3.50 0.24 10.58
N VAL A 32 -4.68 -0.17 11.09
CA VAL A 32 -5.81 0.74 11.32
C VAL A 32 -5.51 1.62 12.54
N ARG A 33 -4.86 2.75 12.29
CA ARG A 33 -4.59 3.78 13.29
C ARG A 33 -4.48 5.14 12.61
N VAL A 34 -4.74 6.21 13.37
CA VAL A 34 -4.45 7.56 12.89
C VAL A 34 -2.94 7.68 12.72
N PRO A 35 -2.44 8.08 11.53
CA PRO A 35 -1.02 8.29 11.32
C PRO A 35 -0.49 9.38 12.25
N ALA A 36 0.32 9.02 13.23
CA ALA A 36 1.00 9.96 14.11
C ALA A 36 2.40 10.27 13.52
N ASP A 37 2.44 10.95 12.38
CA ASP A 37 3.67 11.31 11.69
C ASP A 37 3.67 12.80 11.33
N THR A 38 4.82 13.45 11.53
CA THR A 38 4.97 14.90 11.38
C THR A 38 4.80 15.36 9.94
N ASP A 39 5.18 14.54 8.96
CA ASP A 39 5.18 14.93 7.55
C ASP A 39 3.83 14.63 6.89
N THR A 40 2.94 13.90 7.56
CA THR A 40 1.58 13.62 7.03
C THR A 40 0.83 14.92 6.74
N TRP A 41 0.97 15.93 7.61
CA TRP A 41 0.38 17.25 7.38
C TRP A 41 0.97 17.96 6.16
N TRP A 42 2.27 17.81 5.90
CA TRP A 42 2.87 18.33 4.68
C TRP A 42 2.21 17.72 3.44
N HIS A 43 2.05 16.39 3.41
CA HIS A 43 1.41 15.72 2.28
C HIS A 43 -0.06 16.10 2.08
N LEU A 44 -0.82 16.26 3.17
CA LEU A 44 -2.21 16.71 3.10
C LEU A 44 -2.31 18.15 2.59
N SER A 45 -1.47 19.06 3.11
CA SER A 45 -1.43 20.46 2.67
C SER A 45 -0.99 20.61 1.23
N SER A 46 0.01 19.86 0.78
CA SER A 46 0.44 19.85 -0.62
C SER A 46 -0.66 19.29 -1.54
N GLY A 47 -1.32 18.20 -1.12
CA GLY A 47 -2.46 17.65 -1.86
C GLY A 47 -3.63 18.63 -1.97
N GLN A 48 -3.94 19.35 -0.87
CA GLN A 48 -4.92 20.42 -0.85
C GLN A 48 -4.55 21.53 -1.83
N TYR A 49 -3.30 22.03 -1.76
CA TYR A 49 -2.80 23.06 -2.63
C TYR A 49 -2.94 22.68 -4.11
N ILE A 50 -2.58 21.45 -4.47
CA ILE A 50 -2.68 20.97 -5.85
C ILE A 50 -4.15 20.91 -6.32
N VAL A 51 -5.06 20.41 -5.48
CA VAL A 51 -6.48 20.32 -5.82
C VAL A 51 -7.13 21.70 -5.96
N GLU A 52 -6.80 22.65 -5.07
CA GLU A 52 -7.38 24.00 -5.07
C GLU A 52 -6.83 24.88 -6.20
N ASN A 53 -5.53 24.78 -6.48
CA ASN A 53 -4.85 25.62 -7.47
C ASN A 53 -4.72 24.96 -8.85
N LEU A 54 -5.09 23.67 -8.98
CA LEU A 54 -4.97 22.86 -10.19
C LEU A 54 -3.56 22.86 -10.79
N THR A 55 -2.54 23.00 -9.93
CA THR A 55 -1.13 23.05 -10.33
C THR A 55 -0.26 22.32 -9.32
N ILE A 56 0.79 21.68 -9.83
CA ILE A 56 1.85 21.11 -8.98
C ILE A 56 2.75 22.29 -8.53
N PRO A 57 3.03 22.44 -7.22
CA PRO A 57 3.90 23.51 -6.74
C PRO A 57 5.31 23.35 -7.31
N THR A 58 5.85 24.42 -7.88
CA THR A 58 7.24 24.49 -8.38
C THR A 58 8.17 25.23 -7.41
N THR A 59 7.59 25.85 -6.39
CA THR A 59 8.27 26.50 -5.28
C THR A 59 7.64 26.05 -3.96
N ASP A 60 8.41 26.12 -2.87
CA ASP A 60 7.95 25.74 -1.54
C ASP A 60 7.02 26.82 -0.94
N PRO A 61 5.72 26.51 -0.72
CA PRO A 61 4.77 27.48 -0.17
C PRO A 61 4.62 27.38 1.35
N PHE A 62 5.24 26.39 2.01
CA PHE A 62 4.96 26.03 3.40
C PHE A 62 6.15 26.26 4.34
N SER A 63 7.39 26.05 3.88
CA SER A 63 8.57 26.16 4.73
C SER A 63 8.85 27.58 5.16
N TYR A 64 9.00 27.80 6.46
CA TYR A 64 9.42 29.10 7.00
C TYR A 64 10.79 29.56 6.48
N THR A 65 11.77 28.65 6.38
CA THR A 65 13.17 28.97 6.01
C THR A 65 13.46 28.88 4.52
N LYS A 66 12.55 28.27 3.74
CA LYS A 66 12.70 28.01 2.31
C LYS A 66 11.52 28.52 1.47
N PHE A 67 10.69 29.38 2.05
CA PHE A 67 9.54 29.97 1.38
C PHE A 67 9.92 30.55 0.00
N GLY A 68 9.18 30.14 -1.04
CA GLY A 68 9.38 30.58 -2.42
C GLY A 68 10.60 30.01 -3.14
N GLN A 69 11.41 29.16 -2.48
CA GLN A 69 12.54 28.49 -3.14
C GLN A 69 12.06 27.37 -4.07
N PRO A 70 12.80 27.04 -5.15
CA PRO A 70 12.44 25.95 -6.04
C PRO A 70 12.26 24.62 -5.29
N TRP A 71 11.16 23.94 -5.56
CA TRP A 71 10.83 22.64 -4.99
C TRP A 71 10.29 21.72 -6.08
N ILE A 72 10.81 20.50 -6.13
CA ILE A 72 10.32 19.46 -7.03
C ILE A 72 9.53 18.47 -6.20
N ASP A 73 8.21 18.45 -6.40
CA ASP A 73 7.34 17.52 -5.71
C ASP A 73 7.20 16.18 -6.46
N HIS A 74 8.05 15.23 -6.09
CA HIS A 74 8.03 13.87 -6.64
C HIS A 74 6.85 13.02 -6.16
N GLY A 75 6.04 13.50 -5.20
CA GLY A 75 4.97 12.75 -4.55
C GLY A 75 3.56 13.26 -4.85
N TRP A 76 3.41 14.18 -5.80
CA TRP A 76 2.18 14.94 -6.03
C TRP A 76 0.93 14.07 -6.18
N LEU A 77 1.00 12.95 -6.91
CA LEU A 77 -0.18 12.09 -7.13
C LEU A 77 -0.62 11.39 -5.84
N ALA A 78 0.34 10.97 -5.02
CA ALA A 78 0.06 10.33 -3.74
C ALA A 78 -0.54 11.34 -2.75
N GLN A 79 -0.10 12.59 -2.80
CA GLN A 79 -0.64 13.66 -1.96
C GLN A 79 -2.08 13.99 -2.32
N ILE A 80 -2.42 14.08 -3.61
CA ILE A 80 -3.82 14.21 -4.06
C ILE A 80 -4.65 13.04 -3.52
N PHE A 81 -4.14 11.81 -3.62
CA PHE A 81 -4.82 10.63 -3.10
C PHE A 81 -5.08 10.72 -1.59
N TRP A 82 -4.07 11.04 -0.79
CA TRP A 82 -4.23 11.16 0.66
C TRP A 82 -5.15 12.29 1.07
N TYR A 83 -5.01 13.47 0.45
CA TYR A 83 -5.88 14.61 0.68
C TYR A 83 -7.34 14.30 0.29
N GLY A 84 -7.56 13.65 -0.85
CA GLY A 84 -8.89 13.25 -1.31
C GLY A 84 -9.59 12.29 -0.33
N LEU A 85 -8.86 11.33 0.24
CA LEU A 85 -9.41 10.45 1.27
C LEU A 85 -9.72 11.23 2.57
N TYR A 86 -8.82 12.12 2.96
CA TYR A 86 -9.01 12.94 4.14
C TYR A 86 -10.22 13.89 4.00
N SER A 87 -10.41 14.52 2.83
CA SER A 87 -11.54 15.41 2.60
C SER A 87 -12.89 14.68 2.53
N LEU A 88 -12.91 13.43 2.07
CA LEU A 88 -14.13 12.62 1.96
C LEU A 88 -14.56 11.96 3.27
N GLY A 89 -13.61 11.52 4.10
CA GLY A 89 -13.91 10.69 5.28
C GLY A 89 -12.98 10.89 6.47
N GLY A 90 -12.19 11.97 6.47
CA GLY A 90 -11.26 12.31 7.54
C GLY A 90 -10.23 11.22 7.82
N TRP A 91 -9.74 11.21 9.06
CA TRP A 91 -8.74 10.25 9.51
C TRP A 91 -9.21 8.80 9.48
N ALA A 92 -10.51 8.55 9.59
CA ALA A 92 -11.05 7.19 9.52
C ALA A 92 -10.79 6.58 8.13
N LEU A 93 -11.09 7.32 7.06
CA LEU A 93 -10.88 6.84 5.71
C LEU A 93 -9.38 6.72 5.37
N VAL A 94 -8.56 7.67 5.84
CA VAL A 94 -7.10 7.60 5.71
C VAL A 94 -6.53 6.35 6.40
N ALA A 95 -6.95 6.07 7.63
CA ALA A 95 -6.51 4.89 8.38
C ALA A 95 -6.92 3.58 7.69
N LEU A 96 -8.15 3.50 7.17
CA LEU A 96 -8.63 2.34 6.43
C LEU A 96 -7.87 2.13 5.12
N ALA A 97 -7.57 3.22 4.39
CA ALA A 97 -6.77 3.15 3.18
C ALA A 97 -5.33 2.72 3.45
N LEU A 98 -4.70 3.26 4.49
CA LEU A 98 -3.37 2.84 4.94
C LEU A 98 -3.35 1.35 5.31
N ALA A 99 -4.32 0.90 6.10
CA ALA A 99 -4.43 -0.51 6.48
C ALA A 99 -4.64 -1.42 5.26
N THR A 100 -5.43 -0.97 4.29
CA THR A 100 -5.66 -1.68 3.03
C THR A 100 -4.36 -1.77 2.20
N LEU A 101 -3.62 -0.68 2.07
CA LEU A 101 -2.34 -0.65 1.35
C LEU A 101 -1.32 -1.59 1.99
N VAL A 102 -1.14 -1.49 3.31
CA VAL A 102 -0.22 -2.35 4.08
C VAL A 102 -0.61 -3.81 3.90
N THR A 103 -1.87 -4.16 4.19
CA THR A 103 -2.36 -5.55 4.13
C THR A 103 -2.21 -6.12 2.72
N THR A 104 -2.47 -5.32 1.69
CA THR A 104 -2.31 -5.73 0.29
C THR A 104 -0.84 -5.93 -0.07
N ALA A 105 0.07 -5.06 0.39
CA ALA A 105 1.50 -5.23 0.18
C ALA A 105 1.99 -6.56 0.81
N PHE A 106 1.62 -6.81 2.06
CA PHE A 106 1.90 -8.07 2.74
C PHE A 106 1.26 -9.27 2.02
N TRP A 107 0.08 -9.13 1.41
CA TRP A 107 -0.52 -10.20 0.62
C TRP A 107 0.32 -10.59 -0.60
N PHE A 108 0.91 -9.61 -1.29
CA PHE A 108 1.84 -9.90 -2.38
C PHE A 108 3.15 -10.50 -1.89
N VAL A 109 3.66 -10.10 -0.72
CA VAL A 109 4.82 -10.73 -0.08
C VAL A 109 4.52 -12.19 0.26
N TRP A 110 3.37 -12.47 0.89
CA TRP A 110 2.94 -13.84 1.23
C TRP A 110 2.95 -14.79 0.04
N LYS A 111 2.47 -14.33 -1.12
CA LYS A 111 2.44 -15.13 -2.35
C LYS A 111 3.81 -15.53 -2.89
N GLN A 112 4.88 -14.89 -2.42
CA GLN A 112 6.26 -15.15 -2.84
C GLN A 112 7.00 -16.06 -1.84
N ILE A 113 6.44 -16.30 -0.65
CA ILE A 113 7.07 -17.14 0.38
C ILE A 113 6.93 -18.62 0.01
N GLU A 114 8.08 -19.29 -0.15
CA GLU A 114 8.17 -20.74 -0.32
C GLU A 114 8.58 -21.41 1.00
N ALA A 115 7.64 -21.45 1.95
CA ALA A 115 7.84 -22.11 3.24
C ALA A 115 6.53 -22.74 3.74
N ASN A 116 6.62 -23.55 4.79
CA ASN A 116 5.41 -24.02 5.46
C ASN A 116 4.63 -22.82 6.07
N VAL A 117 3.33 -23.01 6.30
CA VAL A 117 2.43 -21.93 6.73
C VAL A 117 2.85 -21.30 8.07
N PHE A 118 3.49 -22.03 8.97
CA PHE A 118 3.91 -21.52 10.28
C PHE A 118 5.13 -20.60 10.16
N ILE A 119 6.13 -21.00 9.37
CA ILE A 119 7.30 -20.16 9.09
C ILE A 119 6.87 -18.91 8.32
N ALA A 120 6.02 -19.08 7.30
CA ALA A 120 5.49 -17.95 6.55
C ALA A 120 4.73 -16.98 7.49
N ALA A 121 3.83 -17.48 8.34
CA ALA A 121 3.09 -16.67 9.30
C ALA A 121 4.02 -15.90 10.26
N LEU A 122 5.04 -16.58 10.81
CA LEU A 122 6.03 -15.96 11.68
C LEU A 122 6.79 -14.84 10.95
N SER A 123 7.27 -15.10 9.73
CA SER A 123 7.96 -14.10 8.91
C SER A 123 7.08 -12.87 8.63
N MET A 124 5.78 -13.07 8.38
CA MET A 124 4.84 -11.98 8.17
C MET A 124 4.64 -11.13 9.42
N VAL A 125 4.46 -11.77 10.57
CA VAL A 125 4.27 -11.06 11.85
C VAL A 125 5.53 -10.26 12.21
N LEU A 126 6.72 -10.86 12.06
CA LEU A 126 7.98 -10.15 12.31
C LEU A 126 8.17 -8.98 11.33
N GLY A 127 7.92 -9.20 10.04
CA GLY A 127 7.99 -8.14 9.03
C GLY A 127 7.01 -7.00 9.31
N ALA A 128 5.79 -7.34 9.76
CA ALA A 128 4.79 -6.37 10.16
C ALA A 128 5.26 -5.54 11.36
N ILE A 129 5.77 -6.17 12.42
CA ILE A 129 6.28 -5.48 13.61
C ILE A 129 7.41 -4.51 13.22
N VAL A 130 8.41 -5.00 12.48
CA VAL A 130 9.59 -4.19 12.09
C VAL A 130 9.19 -3.02 11.20
N SER A 131 8.32 -3.23 10.21
CA SER A 131 7.92 -2.15 9.29
C SER A 131 6.88 -1.20 9.88
N SER A 132 6.20 -1.58 10.97
CA SER A 132 5.14 -0.76 11.57
C SER A 132 5.57 0.62 12.01
N VAL A 133 6.86 0.81 12.31
CA VAL A 133 7.39 2.12 12.71
C VAL A 133 7.34 3.16 11.59
N VAL A 134 7.22 2.75 10.33
CA VAL A 134 7.14 3.64 9.16
C VAL A 134 5.76 3.71 8.51
N TRP A 135 4.76 3.02 9.09
CA TRP A 135 3.39 3.04 8.57
C TRP A 135 2.69 4.35 8.94
N ALA A 136 2.64 5.25 7.96
CA ALA A 136 1.97 6.54 8.01
C ALA A 136 1.35 6.88 6.65
N ALA A 137 0.44 7.87 6.58
CA ALA A 137 -0.17 8.32 5.32
C ALA A 137 0.83 9.15 4.49
N ARG A 138 1.84 8.45 3.97
CA ARG A 138 2.95 8.98 3.19
C ARG A 138 2.98 8.33 1.81
N PRO A 139 3.56 9.01 0.79
CA PRO A 139 3.73 8.43 -0.54
C PRO A 139 4.51 7.11 -0.55
N GLN A 140 5.45 6.93 0.39
CA GLN A 140 6.26 5.71 0.52
C GLN A 140 5.42 4.43 0.74
N MET A 141 4.22 4.54 1.34
CA MET A 141 3.37 3.36 1.57
C MET A 141 2.84 2.76 0.28
N VAL A 142 2.58 3.61 -0.71
CA VAL A 142 2.23 3.15 -2.06
C VAL A 142 3.45 2.51 -2.72
N THR A 143 4.66 3.04 -2.49
CA THR A 143 5.91 2.42 -2.95
C THR A 143 6.08 1.00 -2.43
N PHE A 144 5.85 0.73 -1.14
CA PHE A 144 5.97 -0.64 -0.62
C PHE A 144 5.01 -1.62 -1.30
N LEU A 145 3.78 -1.18 -1.63
CA LEU A 145 2.85 -1.98 -2.40
C LEU A 145 3.38 -2.22 -3.83
N LEU A 146 3.84 -1.18 -4.53
CA LEU A 146 4.33 -1.29 -5.90
C LEU A 146 5.60 -2.15 -6.00
N VAL A 147 6.49 -2.09 -5.02
CA VAL A 147 7.64 -3.02 -4.87
C VAL A 147 7.14 -4.45 -4.73
N ALA A 148 6.21 -4.71 -3.80
CA ALA A 148 5.71 -6.05 -3.56
C ALA A 148 5.02 -6.65 -4.80
N ILE A 149 4.25 -5.83 -5.54
CA ILE A 149 3.65 -6.21 -6.82
C ILE A 149 4.73 -6.48 -7.87
N THR A 150 5.70 -5.58 -8.03
CA THR A 150 6.78 -5.72 -9.01
C THR A 150 7.59 -7.00 -8.77
N ALA A 151 8.01 -7.24 -7.52
CA ALA A 151 8.70 -8.46 -7.12
C ALA A 151 7.85 -9.71 -7.41
N TYR A 152 6.56 -9.68 -7.08
CA TYR A 152 5.63 -10.78 -7.38
C TYR A 152 5.51 -11.07 -8.88
N LEU A 153 5.41 -10.03 -9.72
CA LEU A 153 5.34 -10.20 -11.17
C LEU A 153 6.63 -10.79 -11.74
N LEU A 154 7.79 -10.35 -11.24
CA LEU A 154 9.10 -10.89 -11.63
C LEU A 154 9.28 -12.35 -11.20
N ASP A 155 8.86 -12.70 -9.98
CA ASP A 155 8.87 -14.08 -9.49
C ASP A 155 8.01 -15.00 -10.37
N ARG A 156 6.78 -14.56 -10.69
CA ARG A 156 5.86 -15.31 -11.57
C ARG A 156 6.39 -15.44 -12.99
N TYR A 157 7.07 -14.42 -13.50
CA TYR A 157 7.73 -14.49 -14.81
C TYR A 157 8.80 -15.58 -14.81
N LYS A 158 9.72 -15.56 -13.83
CA LYS A 158 10.82 -16.53 -13.71
C LYS A 158 10.32 -17.97 -13.54
N ARG A 159 9.26 -18.19 -12.75
CA ARG A 159 8.80 -19.53 -12.39
C ARG A 159 7.79 -20.15 -13.35
N HIS A 160 6.97 -19.32 -14.03
CA HIS A 160 5.80 -19.81 -14.76
C HIS A 160 5.66 -19.21 -16.16
N ASN A 161 6.71 -18.60 -16.71
CA ASN A 161 6.67 -17.92 -18.02
C ASN A 161 5.53 -16.89 -18.09
N GLY A 162 5.37 -16.11 -17.01
CA GLY A 162 4.22 -15.25 -16.77
C GLY A 162 4.03 -14.14 -17.82
N ARG A 163 2.86 -14.13 -18.47
CA ARG A 163 2.45 -13.11 -19.47
C ARG A 163 2.22 -11.70 -18.94
N LEU A 164 2.48 -11.45 -17.65
CA LEU A 164 2.15 -10.18 -16.99
C LEU A 164 3.31 -9.16 -16.98
N LEU A 165 4.48 -9.54 -17.49
CA LEU A 165 5.63 -8.63 -17.60
C LEU A 165 5.34 -7.32 -18.38
N PRO A 166 4.48 -7.30 -19.43
CA PRO A 166 4.12 -6.07 -20.12
C PRO A 166 3.39 -5.02 -19.28
N TRP A 167 2.95 -5.35 -18.05
CA TRP A 167 2.34 -4.39 -17.14
C TRP A 167 3.36 -3.57 -16.35
N LEU A 168 4.64 -3.97 -16.31
CA LEU A 168 5.69 -3.25 -15.56
C LEU A 168 5.88 -1.79 -16.02
N PRO A 169 5.89 -1.45 -17.33
CA PRO A 169 5.98 -0.06 -17.76
C PRO A 169 4.83 0.81 -17.23
N LEU A 170 3.60 0.28 -17.17
CA LEU A 170 2.45 1.00 -16.63
C LEU A 170 2.58 1.22 -15.12
N ILE A 171 3.09 0.21 -14.40
CA ILE A 171 3.42 0.34 -12.98
C ILE A 171 4.47 1.43 -12.77
N MET A 172 5.51 1.50 -13.61
CA MET A 172 6.57 2.51 -13.49
C MET A 172 6.09 3.93 -13.81
N ILE A 173 5.26 4.10 -14.83
CA ILE A 173 4.63 5.39 -15.15
C ILE A 173 3.79 5.89 -13.97
N LEU A 174 3.06 4.99 -13.31
CA LEU A 174 2.31 5.35 -12.12
C LEU A 174 3.25 5.67 -10.95
N TRP A 175 4.27 4.84 -10.73
CA TRP A 175 5.16 4.93 -9.57
C TRP A 175 6.01 6.20 -9.58
N VAL A 176 6.55 6.61 -10.72
CA VAL A 176 7.38 7.82 -10.84
C VAL A 176 6.63 9.10 -10.46
N ASN A 177 5.29 9.10 -10.61
CA ASN A 177 4.42 10.21 -10.21
C ASN A 177 3.96 10.14 -8.75
N ILE A 178 4.17 9.00 -8.09
CA ILE A 178 3.72 8.74 -6.73
C ILE A 178 4.84 8.95 -5.72
N HIS A 179 6.06 8.49 -6.02
CA HIS A 179 7.17 8.58 -5.07
C HIS A 179 8.52 8.34 -5.74
N GLY A 180 9.56 9.05 -5.29
CA GLY A 180 10.94 8.91 -5.77
C GLY A 180 11.55 7.52 -5.57
N GLY A 181 10.93 6.68 -4.72
CA GLY A 181 11.31 5.27 -4.54
C GLY A 181 11.12 4.39 -5.79
N TYR A 182 10.56 4.90 -6.90
CA TYR A 182 10.47 4.16 -8.16
C TYR A 182 11.82 3.58 -8.64
N ALA A 183 12.94 4.19 -8.25
CA ALA A 183 14.28 3.76 -8.63
C ALA A 183 14.66 2.34 -8.15
N ILE A 184 13.93 1.78 -7.18
CA ILE A 184 14.23 0.43 -6.63
C ILE A 184 13.54 -0.71 -7.39
N GLY A 185 12.64 -0.42 -8.33
CA GLY A 185 11.95 -1.43 -9.12
C GLY A 185 12.46 -1.51 -10.55
#